data_AF-A0A8C3HWF7-F1
#
_entry.id   AF-A0A8C3HWF7-F1
#
_cell.length_a   1.000
_cell.length_b   1.000
_cell.length_c   1.000
_cell.angle_alpha   90.00
_cell.angle_beta   90.00
_cell.angle_gamma   90.00
#
_symmetry.space_group_name_H-M   'P 1'
#
loop_
_entity.id
_entity.type
_entity.pdbx_description
1 polymer ?
#
loop_
_entity_poly.entity_id
_entity_poly.type
_entity_poly.pdbx_seq_one_letter_code
_entity_poly.pdbx_strand_id
1 'polypeptide(L)'
;TPRHPQRPSYGPLTQHSYGPLTPAGGLAPLAQWSYGPWTPAGGLTQWSYGPLTPAGGLTQWSYGPLTPAGGLTQWSYGPLTPAGGLTQWSCSPLTPAEGLAPLTQRSYGPLTQWSYGPLTQCSYSPLTPAGGLAPLTQWSYGPLTPAGGLAPLTQWSSSRLTPAAGLAPLTPWSYG
;
A
#
# COMPACT_ATOMS: atom_id res chain seq x y z
N THR A 1 -12.70 -5.52 -55.09
CA THR A 1 -12.39 -4.48 -54.08
C THR A 1 -12.05 -5.17 -52.77
N PRO A 2 -10.78 -5.22 -52.34
CA PRO A 2 -10.45 -5.88 -51.08
C PRO A 2 -10.93 -5.01 -49.91
N ARG A 3 -11.73 -5.59 -49.01
CA ARG A 3 -12.15 -4.94 -47.77
C ARG A 3 -10.92 -4.76 -46.88
N HIS A 4 -10.54 -3.52 -46.63
CA HIS A 4 -9.52 -3.20 -45.62
C HIS A 4 -9.98 -3.77 -44.27
N PRO A 5 -9.16 -4.55 -43.54
CA PRO A 5 -9.46 -4.90 -42.17
C PRO A 5 -9.51 -3.62 -41.34
N GLN A 6 -10.62 -3.40 -40.65
CA GLN A 6 -10.78 -2.32 -39.67
C GLN A 6 -9.65 -2.45 -38.65
N ARG A 7 -8.68 -1.52 -38.67
CA ARG A 7 -7.66 -1.44 -37.62
C ARG A 7 -8.40 -1.25 -36.29
N PRO A 8 -8.09 -2.01 -35.23
CA PRO A 8 -8.57 -1.71 -33.90
C PRO A 8 -8.22 -0.26 -33.59
N SER A 9 -9.22 0.55 -33.24
CA SER A 9 -8.98 1.90 -32.74
C SER A 9 -8.28 1.75 -31.39
N TYR A 10 -6.96 1.84 -31.40
CA TYR A 10 -6.19 1.91 -30.16
C TYR A 10 -6.59 3.22 -29.48
N GLY A 11 -7.39 3.13 -28.43
CA GLY A 11 -7.61 4.23 -27.51
C GLY A 11 -6.24 4.78 -27.06
N PRO A 12 -6.17 6.05 -26.65
CA PRO A 12 -4.90 6.65 -26.30
C PRO A 12 -4.25 5.85 -25.15
N LEU A 13 -2.97 5.52 -25.30
CA LEU A 13 -2.19 4.77 -24.29
C LEU A 13 -2.11 5.51 -22.94
N THR A 14 -2.44 6.81 -22.98
CA THR A 14 -2.44 7.79 -21.90
C THR A 14 -3.80 8.48 -21.84
N GLN A 15 -4.39 8.61 -20.65
CA GLN A 15 -5.65 9.32 -20.45
C GLN A 15 -5.56 10.31 -19.29
N HIS A 16 -6.12 11.51 -19.45
CA HIS A 16 -6.29 12.50 -18.38
C HIS A 16 -7.78 12.80 -18.17
N SER A 17 -8.21 12.94 -16.92
CA SER A 17 -9.55 13.44 -16.57
C SER A 17 -9.53 14.42 -15.42
N TYR A 18 -10.38 15.44 -15.53
CA TYR A 18 -10.57 16.47 -14.53
C TYR A 18 -11.86 16.29 -13.71
N GLY A 19 -12.67 15.28 -14.02
CA GLY A 19 -13.91 14.97 -13.31
C GLY A 19 -13.97 13.51 -12.84
N PRO A 20 -15.05 13.12 -12.13
CA PRO A 20 -15.25 11.75 -11.67
C PRO A 20 -15.13 10.77 -12.84
N LEU A 21 -14.26 9.78 -12.68
CA LEU A 21 -14.07 8.74 -13.68
C LEU A 21 -14.52 7.40 -13.12
N THR A 22 -15.38 6.73 -13.88
CA THR A 22 -15.66 5.31 -13.72
C THR A 22 -15.49 4.65 -15.08
N PRO A 23 -14.26 4.26 -15.47
CA PRO A 23 -14.05 3.56 -16.72
C PRO A 23 -14.72 2.18 -16.66
N ALA A 24 -15.87 2.03 -17.30
CA ALA A 24 -16.58 0.76 -17.42
C ALA A 24 -16.30 0.14 -18.80
N GLY A 25 -15.41 -0.84 -18.85
CA GLY A 25 -15.24 -1.72 -20.02
C GLY A 25 -14.42 -1.13 -21.19
N GLY A 26 -13.27 -1.75 -21.45
CA GLY A 26 -12.35 -1.44 -22.55
C GLY A 26 -10.92 -1.86 -22.19
N LEU A 27 -10.01 -1.96 -23.17
CA LEU A 27 -8.58 -2.05 -22.85
C LEU A 27 -8.19 -0.78 -22.12
N ALA A 28 -7.93 -0.90 -20.81
CA ALA A 28 -7.52 0.24 -20.01
C ALA A 28 -6.23 0.85 -20.60
N PRO A 29 -6.14 2.19 -20.74
CA PRO A 29 -4.90 2.85 -21.05
C PRO A 29 -3.76 2.35 -20.15
N LEU A 30 -2.55 2.27 -20.69
CA LEU A 30 -1.38 1.85 -19.91
C LEU A 30 -1.13 2.83 -18.76
N ALA A 31 -1.40 4.12 -19.00
CA ALA A 31 -1.15 5.23 -18.08
C ALA A 31 -2.39 6.12 -17.95
N GLN A 32 -2.82 6.42 -16.73
CA GLN A 32 -4.05 7.19 -16.48
C GLN A 32 -3.87 8.21 -15.35
N TRP A 33 -4.40 9.42 -15.56
CA TRP A 33 -4.37 10.53 -14.61
C TRP A 33 -5.78 11.01 -14.29
N SER A 34 -6.09 11.15 -13.00
CA SER A 34 -7.32 11.78 -12.52
C SER A 34 -7.02 12.94 -11.58
N TYR A 35 -7.76 14.04 -11.72
CA TYR A 35 -7.76 15.17 -10.78
C TYR A 35 -8.97 15.20 -9.85
N GLY A 36 -9.88 14.22 -9.97
CA GLY A 36 -11.06 14.05 -9.11
C GLY A 36 -11.20 12.62 -8.57
N PRO A 37 -12.32 12.32 -7.88
CA PRO A 37 -12.62 10.97 -7.41
C PRO A 37 -12.58 9.95 -8.55
N TRP A 38 -11.87 8.84 -8.34
CA TRP A 38 -11.61 7.89 -9.42
C TRP A 38 -11.69 6.43 -8.95
N THR A 39 -12.44 5.63 -9.69
CA THR A 39 -12.65 4.20 -9.42
C THR A 39 -12.31 3.38 -10.68
N PRO A 40 -11.03 3.17 -11.02
CA PRO A 40 -10.62 2.38 -12.18
C PRO A 40 -10.69 0.88 -11.92
N ALA A 41 -11.10 0.13 -12.95
CA ALA A 41 -11.10 -1.33 -12.93
C ALA A 41 -9.87 -1.96 -13.64
N GLY A 42 -8.80 -1.18 -13.89
CA GLY A 42 -7.60 -1.65 -14.59
C GLY A 42 -6.64 -0.52 -14.99
N GLY A 43 -5.62 -0.85 -15.78
CA GLY A 43 -4.55 0.06 -16.19
C GLY A 43 -3.23 -0.30 -15.52
N LEU A 44 -2.11 -0.21 -16.23
CA LEU A 44 -0.82 -0.61 -15.65
C LEU A 44 -0.35 0.38 -14.60
N THR A 45 -0.47 1.68 -14.90
CA THR A 45 -0.03 2.76 -14.02
C THR A 45 -1.11 3.83 -13.88
N GLN A 46 -1.39 4.19 -12.64
CA GLN A 46 -2.48 5.09 -12.27
C GLN A 46 -1.96 6.23 -11.40
N TRP A 47 -2.37 7.46 -11.69
CA TRP A 47 -2.08 8.66 -10.92
C TRP A 47 -3.37 9.39 -10.55
N SER A 48 -3.54 9.71 -9.28
CA SER A 48 -4.68 10.48 -8.80
C SER A 48 -4.22 11.66 -7.93
N TYR A 49 -4.80 12.83 -8.19
CA TYR A 49 -4.71 13.98 -7.28
C TYR A 49 -5.89 14.03 -6.28
N GLY A 50 -6.90 13.18 -6.45
CA GLY A 50 -8.06 13.05 -5.55
C GLY A 50 -8.18 11.64 -4.95
N PRO A 51 -9.33 11.32 -4.30
CA PRO A 51 -9.60 9.98 -3.79
C PRO A 51 -9.54 8.92 -4.90
N LEU A 52 -8.78 7.85 -4.67
CA LEU A 52 -8.57 6.77 -5.62
C LEU A 52 -8.98 5.43 -5.01
N THR A 53 -9.92 4.74 -5.65
CA THR A 53 -10.42 3.41 -5.23
C THR A 53 -10.28 2.41 -6.38
N PRO A 54 -9.07 1.93 -6.67
CA PRO A 54 -8.81 1.08 -7.81
C PRO A 54 -9.12 -0.38 -7.48
N ALA A 55 -9.81 -1.06 -8.40
CA ALA A 55 -10.03 -2.51 -8.31
C ALA A 55 -8.84 -3.32 -8.86
N GLY A 56 -7.78 -2.66 -9.34
CA GLY A 56 -6.57 -3.29 -9.86
C GLY A 56 -5.56 -2.29 -10.43
N GLY A 57 -4.50 -2.82 -11.04
CA GLY A 57 -3.40 -2.07 -11.64
C GLY A 57 -2.05 -2.39 -10.99
N LEU A 58 -0.96 -2.36 -11.76
CA LEU A 58 0.34 -2.78 -11.23
C LEU A 58 0.94 -1.73 -10.29
N THR A 59 0.84 -0.46 -10.69
CA THR A 59 1.44 0.66 -9.96
C THR A 59 0.43 1.79 -9.78
N GLN A 60 0.27 2.26 -8.55
CA GLN A 60 -0.70 3.28 -8.19
C GLN A 60 -0.04 4.42 -7.40
N TRP A 61 -0.37 5.65 -7.78
CA TRP A 61 0.10 6.88 -7.14
C TRP A 61 -1.10 7.75 -6.78
N SER A 62 -1.18 8.18 -5.53
CA SER A 62 -2.24 9.06 -5.05
C SER A 62 -1.70 10.19 -4.21
N TYR A 63 -2.12 11.42 -4.50
CA TYR A 63 -1.95 12.54 -3.57
C TYR A 63 -3.08 12.62 -2.53
N GLY A 64 -4.22 11.98 -2.79
CA GLY A 64 -5.35 11.87 -1.86
C GLY A 64 -5.46 10.50 -1.19
N PRO A 65 -6.58 10.21 -0.51
CA PRO A 65 -6.86 8.88 0.05
C PRO A 65 -6.81 7.79 -1.04
N LEU A 66 -6.14 6.67 -0.73
CA LEU A 66 -5.99 5.54 -1.64
C LEU A 66 -6.53 4.27 -0.98
N THR A 67 -7.54 3.66 -1.59
CA THR A 67 -8.19 2.43 -1.09
C THR A 67 -8.18 1.34 -2.17
N PRO A 68 -7.03 0.69 -2.40
CA PRO A 68 -6.87 -0.28 -3.47
C PRO A 68 -7.30 -1.68 -3.05
N ALA A 69 -8.10 -2.32 -3.91
CA ALA A 69 -8.44 -3.74 -3.75
C ALA A 69 -7.27 -4.67 -4.12
N GLY A 70 -6.26 -4.15 -4.82
CA GLY A 70 -5.05 -4.87 -5.20
C GLY A 70 -4.06 -4.00 -5.97
N GLY A 71 -2.91 -4.57 -6.29
CA GLY A 71 -1.83 -3.95 -7.07
C GLY A 71 -0.46 -4.24 -6.48
N LEU A 72 0.59 -4.28 -7.32
CA LEU A 72 1.92 -4.67 -6.85
C LEU A 72 2.58 -3.57 -6.01
N THR A 73 2.48 -2.32 -6.49
CA THR A 73 3.16 -1.17 -5.90
C THR A 73 2.20 -0.02 -5.70
N GLN A 74 2.15 0.52 -4.48
CA GLN A 74 1.20 1.57 -4.10
C GLN A 74 1.94 2.69 -3.38
N TRP A 75 1.67 3.93 -3.81
CA TRP A 75 2.23 5.15 -3.24
C TRP A 75 1.11 6.14 -2.93
N SER A 76 1.09 6.62 -1.70
CA SER A 76 0.07 7.55 -1.24
C SER A 76 0.67 8.68 -0.38
N TYR A 77 0.39 9.93 -0.74
CA TYR A 77 0.63 11.05 0.17
C TYR A 77 -0.50 11.20 1.20
N GLY A 78 -1.71 10.73 0.88
CA GLY A 78 -2.84 10.65 1.81
C GLY A 78 -2.98 9.28 2.51
N PRO A 79 -4.02 9.09 3.33
CA PRO A 79 -4.29 7.81 3.99
C PRO A 79 -4.35 6.65 2.99
N LEU A 80 -3.68 5.55 3.32
CA LEU A 80 -3.62 4.34 2.48
C LEU A 80 -4.31 3.18 3.20
N THR A 81 -5.37 2.64 2.60
CA THR A 81 -6.13 1.49 3.13
C THR A 81 -6.17 0.35 2.11
N PRO A 82 -5.07 -0.41 1.97
CA PRO A 82 -4.94 -1.42 0.94
C PRO A 82 -5.45 -2.78 1.40
N ALA A 83 -6.16 -3.49 0.52
CA ALA A 83 -6.56 -4.88 0.73
C ALA A 83 -5.46 -5.89 0.36
N GLY A 84 -4.35 -5.42 -0.24
CA GLY A 84 -3.20 -6.23 -0.61
C GLY A 84 -2.14 -5.44 -1.38
N GLY A 85 -1.06 -6.12 -1.74
CA GLY A 85 0.01 -5.60 -2.58
C GLY A 85 1.38 -6.06 -2.10
N LEU A 86 2.44 -5.89 -2.91
CA LEU A 86 3.78 -6.33 -2.53
C LEU A 86 4.59 -5.22 -1.85
N THR A 87 4.43 -3.99 -2.33
CA THR A 87 5.17 -2.82 -1.86
C THR A 87 4.24 -1.65 -1.64
N GLN A 88 4.26 -1.08 -0.44
CA GLN A 88 3.38 0.02 -0.05
C GLN A 88 4.18 1.16 0.57
N TRP A 89 3.93 2.38 0.12
CA TRP A 89 4.56 3.60 0.63
C TRP A 89 3.47 4.62 0.96
N SER A 90 3.49 5.11 2.20
CA SER A 90 2.60 6.19 2.62
C SER A 90 3.33 7.29 3.38
N CYS A 91 3.01 8.54 3.07
CA CYS A 91 3.41 9.70 3.88
C CYS A 91 2.39 10.02 4.99
N SER A 92 1.32 9.25 5.08
CA SER A 92 0.16 9.43 5.94
C SER A 92 -0.14 8.12 6.69
N PRO A 93 -1.20 8.04 7.51
CA PRO A 93 -1.59 6.78 8.14
C PRO A 93 -1.80 5.68 7.10
N LEU A 94 -1.17 4.53 7.35
CA LEU A 94 -1.31 3.31 6.54
C LEU A 94 -2.00 2.25 7.38
N THR A 95 -3.16 1.81 6.91
CA THR A 95 -4.02 0.82 7.57
C THR A 95 -4.36 -0.30 6.58
N PRO A 96 -3.47 -1.30 6.41
CA PRO A 96 -3.75 -2.47 5.58
C PRO A 96 -4.96 -3.24 6.12
N ALA A 97 -5.83 -3.70 5.23
CA ALA A 97 -6.86 -4.66 5.60
C ALA A 97 -6.21 -6.01 5.96
N GLU A 98 -6.86 -6.80 6.81
CA GLU A 98 -6.34 -8.09 7.24
C GLU A 98 -6.10 -9.02 6.05
N GLY A 99 -4.88 -9.55 5.92
CA GLY A 99 -4.52 -10.39 4.78
C GLY A 99 -3.04 -10.74 4.68
N LEU A 100 -2.64 -11.32 3.54
CA LEU A 100 -1.24 -11.50 3.17
C LEU A 100 -0.59 -10.13 3.11
N ALA A 101 0.17 -9.81 4.16
CA ALA A 101 0.78 -8.50 4.26
C ALA A 101 1.80 -8.30 3.13
N PRO A 102 1.98 -7.06 2.66
CA PRO A 102 3.00 -6.76 1.67
C PRO A 102 4.38 -7.16 2.16
N LEU A 103 5.21 -7.65 1.25
CA LEU A 103 6.60 -8.00 1.55
C LEU A 103 7.37 -6.79 2.09
N THR A 104 7.02 -5.57 1.68
CA THR A 104 7.69 -4.34 2.10
C THR A 104 6.72 -3.18 2.31
N GLN A 105 6.82 -2.52 3.48
CA GLN A 105 6.08 -1.28 3.78
C GLN A 105 7.00 -0.16 4.26
N ARG A 106 6.70 1.07 3.81
CA ARG A 106 7.27 2.30 4.36
C ARG A 106 6.17 3.28 4.71
N SER A 107 6.17 3.75 5.95
CA SER A 107 5.21 4.76 6.43
C SER A 107 5.90 5.91 7.13
N TYR A 108 5.50 7.15 6.83
CA TYR A 108 5.86 8.31 7.65
C TYR A 108 4.79 8.63 8.72
N GLY A 109 3.57 8.10 8.56
CA GLY A 109 2.49 8.21 9.54
C GLY A 109 2.35 6.98 10.45
N PRO A 110 1.42 7.02 11.41
CA PRO A 110 1.15 5.87 12.28
C PRO A 110 0.70 4.65 11.46
N LEU A 111 1.13 3.47 11.91
CA LEU A 111 0.77 2.20 11.30
C LEU A 111 0.13 1.25 12.31
N THR A 112 -1.00 0.66 11.90
CA THR A 112 -1.70 -0.43 12.61
C THR A 112 -1.95 -1.56 11.63
N GLN A 113 -1.52 -2.80 11.93
CA GLN A 113 -1.73 -3.94 11.04
C GLN A 113 -1.68 -5.31 11.73
N TRP A 114 -2.28 -6.31 11.09
CA TRP A 114 -2.14 -7.75 11.38
C TRP A 114 -1.56 -8.47 10.15
N SER A 115 -0.60 -9.39 10.32
CA SER A 115 0.01 -10.14 9.21
C SER A 115 -0.03 -11.66 9.39
N TYR A 116 -0.41 -12.36 8.32
CA TYR A 116 -0.28 -13.81 8.16
C TYR A 116 0.99 -14.24 7.42
N GLY A 117 1.79 -13.31 6.88
CA GLY A 117 2.99 -13.57 6.07
C GLY A 117 4.24 -12.80 6.52
N PRO A 118 5.43 -13.16 6.01
CA PRO A 118 6.66 -12.45 6.36
C PRO A 118 6.61 -11.01 5.85
N LEU A 119 7.00 -10.06 6.70
CA LEU A 119 6.90 -8.63 6.38
C LEU A 119 8.14 -7.86 6.82
N THR A 120 8.62 -6.99 5.93
CA THR A 120 9.67 -6.02 6.22
C THR A 120 9.06 -4.61 6.29
N GLN A 121 9.33 -3.90 7.38
CA GLN A 121 8.74 -2.59 7.63
C GLN A 121 9.76 -1.52 8.02
N CYS A 122 9.56 -0.30 7.53
CA CYS A 122 10.21 0.90 8.03
C CYS A 122 9.17 1.98 8.36
N SER A 123 9.25 2.59 9.54
CA SER A 123 8.39 3.71 9.91
C SER A 123 9.12 4.81 10.66
N TYR A 124 8.69 6.06 10.42
CA TYR A 124 9.19 7.25 11.10
C TYR A 124 8.28 7.76 12.23
N SER A 125 7.13 7.10 12.43
CA SER A 125 6.10 7.43 13.41
C SER A 125 5.82 6.23 14.34
N PRO A 126 5.09 6.43 15.45
CA PRO A 126 4.73 5.32 16.34
C PRO A 126 4.07 4.18 15.57
N LEU A 127 4.48 2.93 15.85
CA LEU A 127 3.80 1.75 15.31
C LEU A 127 3.12 0.95 16.41
N THR A 128 1.96 0.43 16.05
CA THR A 128 1.21 -0.54 16.83
C THR A 128 0.97 -1.79 15.98
N PRO A 129 1.94 -2.73 15.91
CA PRO A 129 1.70 -4.04 15.31
C PRO A 129 0.64 -4.78 16.14
N ALA A 130 -0.42 -5.29 15.51
CA ALA A 130 -1.52 -6.00 16.16
C ALA A 130 -1.30 -7.52 16.26
N GLY A 131 -0.04 -7.99 16.28
CA GLY A 131 0.32 -9.40 16.28
C GLY A 131 0.48 -10.01 14.87
N GLY A 132 0.84 -11.29 14.81
CA GLY A 132 1.06 -12.04 13.56
C GLY A 132 1.50 -13.49 13.79
N LEU A 133 1.29 -14.34 12.77
CA LEU A 133 1.69 -15.77 12.76
C LEU A 133 2.99 -16.03 11.98
N ALA A 134 3.62 -14.98 11.45
CA ALA A 134 4.80 -15.07 10.59
C ALA A 134 5.92 -14.11 11.05
N PRO A 135 7.19 -14.38 10.71
CA PRO A 135 8.31 -13.55 11.13
C PRO A 135 8.20 -12.12 10.61
N LEU A 136 8.53 -11.16 11.48
CA LEU A 136 8.45 -9.73 11.18
C LEU A 136 9.84 -9.08 11.37
N THR A 137 10.25 -8.27 10.39
CA THR A 137 11.50 -7.49 10.40
C THR A 137 11.14 -6.00 10.37
N GLN A 138 11.45 -5.25 11.43
CA GLN A 138 10.97 -3.87 11.56
C GLN A 138 12.04 -2.83 11.90
N TRP A 139 11.93 -1.65 11.31
CA TRP A 139 12.76 -0.48 11.59
C TRP A 139 11.86 0.70 11.99
N SER A 140 12.08 1.29 13.17
CA SER A 140 11.28 2.42 13.66
C SER A 140 12.13 3.55 14.23
N TYR A 141 11.90 4.78 13.79
CA TYR A 141 12.45 5.97 14.43
C TYR A 141 11.58 6.48 15.59
N GLY A 142 10.32 6.04 15.71
CA GLY A 142 9.37 6.41 16.76
C GLY A 142 9.15 5.31 17.82
N PRO A 143 8.39 5.60 18.90
CA PRO A 143 8.08 4.63 19.94
C PRO A 143 7.25 3.47 19.39
N LEU A 144 7.54 2.26 19.87
CA LEU A 144 6.88 1.02 19.45
C LEU A 144 6.05 0.45 20.59
N THR A 145 4.81 0.05 20.29
CA THR A 145 3.95 -0.71 21.21
C THR A 145 3.49 -1.99 20.52
N PRO A 146 4.24 -3.10 20.62
CA PRO A 146 3.82 -4.38 20.05
C PRO A 146 2.60 -4.93 20.82
N ALA A 147 1.45 -5.11 20.16
CA ALA A 147 0.41 -5.97 20.70
C ALA A 147 0.73 -7.41 20.29
N GLY A 148 0.70 -8.34 21.27
CA GLY A 148 1.31 -9.67 21.20
C GLY A 148 1.18 -10.45 19.88
N GLY A 149 2.24 -11.19 19.53
CA GLY A 149 2.29 -12.11 18.40
C GLY A 149 2.77 -13.50 18.81
N LEU A 150 2.55 -14.48 17.94
CA LEU A 150 2.97 -15.88 18.11
C LEU A 150 4.24 -16.22 17.30
N ALA A 151 4.76 -15.27 16.53
CA ALA A 151 5.92 -15.44 15.66
C ALA A 151 7.10 -14.54 16.06
N PRO A 152 8.34 -14.92 15.69
CA PRO A 152 9.53 -14.15 16.02
C PRO A 152 9.51 -12.75 15.40
N LEU A 153 9.88 -11.76 16.21
CA LEU A 153 9.98 -10.35 15.81
C LEU A 153 11.42 -9.87 15.94
N THR A 154 12.02 -9.45 14.82
CA THR A 154 13.34 -8.78 14.82
C THR A 154 13.16 -7.29 14.60
N GLN A 155 13.72 -6.48 15.51
CA GLN A 155 13.44 -5.04 15.52
C GLN A 155 14.68 -4.17 15.71
N TRP A 156 14.67 -3.04 15.00
CA TRP A 156 15.63 -1.95 15.14
C TRP A 156 14.89 -0.65 15.47
N SER A 157 15.29 0.03 16.55
CA SER A 157 14.73 1.33 16.89
C SER A 157 15.79 2.37 17.25
N SER A 158 15.54 3.61 16.87
CA SER A 158 16.29 4.79 17.35
C SER A 158 15.64 5.45 18.58
N SER A 159 14.53 4.89 19.08
CA SER A 159 13.76 5.40 20.21
C SER A 159 13.69 4.37 21.35
N ARG A 160 13.31 4.82 22.57
CA ARG A 160 13.13 3.90 23.71
C ARG A 160 12.09 2.83 23.40
N LEU A 161 12.48 1.58 23.57
CA LEU A 161 11.59 0.43 23.45
C LEU A 161 10.72 0.34 24.71
N THR A 162 9.40 0.24 24.53
CA THR A 162 8.49 -0.20 25.60
C THR A 162 8.07 -1.63 25.26
N PRO A 163 8.62 -2.66 25.93
CA PRO A 163 8.20 -4.02 25.69
C PRO A 163 6.74 -4.18 26.13
N ALA A 164 5.87 -4.54 25.20
CA ALA A 164 4.53 -5.02 25.52
C ALA A 164 4.51 -6.55 25.33
N ALA A 165 3.73 -7.21 26.18
CA ALA A 165 3.74 -8.65 26.36
C ALA A 165 3.45 -9.41 25.05
N GLY A 166 4.39 -10.26 24.64
CA GLY A 166 4.24 -11.20 23.52
C GLY A 166 4.56 -12.62 23.99
N LEU A 167 3.95 -13.61 23.34
CA LEU A 167 4.16 -15.04 23.62
C LEU A 167 5.32 -15.63 22.78
N ALA A 168 5.95 -14.83 21.93
CA ALA A 168 6.98 -15.23 20.97
C ALA A 168 8.31 -14.49 21.22
N PRO A 169 9.45 -15.04 20.76
CA PRO A 169 10.77 -14.44 20.97
C PRO A 169 10.91 -13.09 20.26
N LEU A 170 11.44 -12.12 21.01
CA LEU A 170 11.71 -10.76 20.57
C LEU A 170 13.23 -10.53 20.53
N THR A 171 13.76 -10.05 19.40
CA THR A 171 15.18 -9.68 19.25
C THR A 171 15.32 -8.17 19.02
N PRO A 172 15.39 -7.37 20.11
CA PRO A 172 15.56 -5.92 20.02
C PRO A 172 17.00 -5.47 19.75
N TRP A 173 17.13 -4.48 18.88
CA TRP A 173 18.32 -3.67 18.70
C TRP A 173 17.94 -2.20 18.82
N SER A 174 18.62 -1.46 19.69
CA SER A 174 18.44 -0.01 19.82
C SER A 174 19.78 0.70 19.64
N TYR A 175 19.82 1.68 18.74
CA TYR A 175 20.91 2.66 18.73
C TYR A 175 20.56 3.71 19.78
N GLY A 176 21.19 3.60 20.96
CA GLY A 176 21.02 4.52 22.09
C GLY A 176 21.73 5.84 21.87
#